data_AF-A0A847K6F7-F1
#
_entry.id   AF-A0A847K6F7-F1
#
_cell.length_a   1.000
_cell.length_b   1.000
_cell.length_c   1.000
_cell.angle_alpha   90.00
_cell.angle_beta   90.00
_cell.angle_gamma   90.00
#
_symmetry.space_group_name_H-M   'P 1'
#
loop_
_entity.id
_entity.type
_entity.pdbx_description
1 polymer ?
#
loop_
_entity_poly.entity_id
_entity_poly.type
_entity_poly.pdbx_seq_one_letter_code
_entity_poly.pdbx_strand_id
1 'polypeptide(L)'
;MNMFALEPASENLPQINERAALISAGLIVVLGGWSCAVDLTTTVAARARIIGFLIGPDLVACGHTALWIYTGIYTPDLGVALAVAKVPRQPASKDEPTAGDKPAIRPPSGAGIPDIPRADTVPRAEILLQRSRMHHRDIHQLGFTRLTSPERTALDLIRLEQPNSLGHLHALIRHGLTYSDVLGRARNLHVSGMRKTRTLLKELFPESIKRAEQMRLPY
;
A
#
# COMPACT_ATOMS: atom_id res chain seq x y z
N MET A 1 13.54 -22.03 -7.42
CA MET A 1 12.95 -20.67 -7.34
C MET A 1 13.57 -20.01 -6.12
N ASN A 2 14.57 -19.15 -6.33
CA ASN A 2 15.37 -18.59 -5.24
C ASN A 2 14.52 -17.65 -4.38
N MET A 3 14.54 -17.91 -3.09
CA MET A 3 13.77 -17.22 -2.07
C MET A 3 14.53 -15.95 -1.67
N PHE A 4 13.82 -14.83 -1.66
CA PHE A 4 14.33 -13.48 -1.48
C PHE A 4 15.08 -13.33 -0.14
N ALA A 5 16.36 -12.94 -0.19
CA ALA A 5 17.09 -12.55 1.01
C ALA A 5 16.66 -11.14 1.42
N LEU A 6 15.81 -11.06 2.45
CA LEU A 6 15.50 -9.82 3.15
C LEU A 6 16.30 -9.84 4.46
N GLU A 7 17.41 -9.10 4.51
CA GLU A 7 18.25 -9.07 5.70
C GLU A 7 17.83 -7.94 6.66
N PRO A 8 17.63 -8.22 7.96
CA PRO A 8 17.50 -7.20 8.99
C PRO A 8 18.82 -6.46 9.16
N ALA A 9 18.78 -5.13 9.30
CA ALA A 9 19.97 -4.32 9.53
C ALA A 9 20.57 -4.62 10.92
N SER A 10 21.55 -5.53 11.00
CA SER A 10 22.37 -5.76 12.21
C SER A 10 23.68 -4.96 12.16
N GLU A 11 24.12 -4.50 13.33
CA GLU A 11 25.17 -3.49 13.58
C GLU A 11 26.62 -3.94 13.23
N ASN A 12 26.96 -4.04 11.95
CA ASN A 12 28.37 -4.08 11.52
C ASN A 12 28.72 -2.79 10.77
N LEU A 13 29.65 -2.00 11.32
CA LEU A 13 30.14 -0.74 10.72
C LEU A 13 30.54 -0.85 9.22
N PRO A 14 31.17 -1.93 8.72
CA PRO A 14 31.42 -2.09 7.28
C PRO A 14 30.13 -2.23 6.45
N GLN A 15 29.14 -2.98 6.97
CA GLN A 15 27.85 -3.20 6.30
C GLN A 15 26.99 -1.93 6.25
N ILE A 16 27.13 -1.03 7.23
CA ILE A 16 26.46 0.27 7.24
C ILE A 16 26.95 1.14 6.07
N ASN A 17 28.26 1.15 5.82
CA ASN A 17 28.85 1.93 4.71
C ASN A 17 28.46 1.35 3.35
N GLU A 18 28.44 0.02 3.21
CA GLU A 18 27.99 -0.64 1.98
C GLU A 18 26.52 -0.38 1.68
N ARG A 19 25.64 -0.52 2.68
CA ARG A 19 24.21 -0.23 2.53
C ARG A 19 23.99 1.23 2.12
N ALA A 20 24.67 2.17 2.77
CA ALA A 20 24.57 3.59 2.43
C ALA A 20 25.03 3.86 0.97
N ALA A 21 26.10 3.19 0.53
CA ALA A 21 26.57 3.28 -0.85
C ALA A 21 25.57 2.70 -1.86
N LEU A 22 24.92 1.57 -1.54
CA LEU A 22 23.90 0.98 -2.41
C LEU A 22 22.63 1.84 -2.49
N ILE A 23 22.22 2.48 -1.37
CA ILE A 23 21.10 3.43 -1.35
C ILE A 23 21.45 4.66 -2.19
N SER A 24 22.64 5.24 -2.00
CA SER A 24 23.06 6.44 -2.74
C SER A 24 23.24 6.17 -4.24
N ALA A 25 23.64 4.94 -4.61
CA ALA A 25 23.69 4.48 -5.99
C ALA A 25 22.30 4.14 -6.59
N GLY A 26 21.22 4.21 -5.80
CA GLY A 26 19.87 3.89 -6.25
C GLY A 26 19.66 2.41 -6.59
N LEU A 27 20.48 1.51 -6.03
CA LEU A 27 20.42 0.07 -6.28
C LEU A 27 19.46 -0.64 -5.31
N ILE A 28 19.26 -0.06 -4.13
CA ILE A 28 18.31 -0.56 -3.14
C ILE A 28 17.36 0.54 -2.67
N VAL A 29 16.12 0.16 -2.34
CA VAL A 29 15.11 1.00 -1.69
C VAL A 29 14.90 0.52 -0.26
N VAL A 30 14.66 1.46 0.66
CA VAL A 30 14.37 1.14 2.07
C VAL A 30 12.86 1.19 2.32
N LEU A 31 12.27 0.16 2.92
CA LEU A 31 10.82 0.05 3.15
C LEU A 31 10.58 -0.33 4.62
N GLY A 32 10.21 0.64 5.45
CA GLY A 32 10.01 0.45 6.88
C GLY A 32 11.23 -0.16 7.58
N GLY A 33 12.42 0.35 7.27
CA GLY A 33 13.69 -0.17 7.78
C GLY A 33 14.30 -1.33 6.99
N TRP A 34 13.53 -2.05 6.17
CA TRP A 34 14.02 -3.15 5.33
C TRP A 34 14.65 -2.66 4.04
N SER A 35 15.57 -3.40 3.43
CA SER A 35 16.15 -3.03 2.14
C SER A 35 15.73 -4.02 1.05
N CYS A 36 15.43 -3.53 -0.15
CA CYS A 36 15.07 -4.35 -1.30
C CYS A 36 15.80 -3.83 -2.55
N ALA A 37 16.27 -4.74 -3.41
CA ALA A 37 16.88 -4.37 -4.67
C ALA A 37 15.85 -3.76 -5.64
N VAL A 38 16.22 -2.68 -6.32
CA VAL A 38 15.30 -1.86 -7.13
C VAL A 38 14.75 -2.63 -8.33
N ASP A 39 15.54 -3.55 -8.92
CA ASP A 39 15.13 -4.44 -10.01
C ASP A 39 13.93 -5.34 -9.63
N LEU A 40 13.83 -5.74 -8.36
CA LEU A 40 12.70 -6.48 -7.81
C LEU A 40 11.45 -5.61 -7.60
N THR A 41 11.56 -4.30 -7.73
CA THR A 41 10.46 -3.34 -7.49
C THR A 41 9.93 -2.70 -8.77
N THR A 42 10.31 -3.23 -9.94
CA THR A 42 10.00 -2.65 -11.26
C THR A 42 8.52 -2.63 -11.59
N THR A 43 7.75 -3.63 -11.14
CA THR A 43 6.32 -3.75 -11.47
C THR A 43 5.42 -3.56 -10.25
N VAL A 44 4.18 -3.10 -10.47
CA VAL A 44 3.16 -2.97 -9.42
C VAL A 44 2.96 -4.30 -8.68
N ALA A 45 2.89 -5.42 -9.41
CA ALA A 45 2.71 -6.75 -8.82
C ALA A 45 3.90 -7.17 -7.95
N ALA A 46 5.13 -6.86 -8.36
CA ALA A 46 6.31 -7.18 -7.58
C ALA A 46 6.39 -6.35 -6.29
N ARG A 47 6.11 -5.03 -6.39
CA ARG A 47 6.01 -4.14 -5.23
C ARG A 47 4.91 -4.59 -4.25
N ALA A 48 3.73 -4.95 -4.77
CA ALA A 48 2.65 -5.47 -3.95
C ALA A 48 3.08 -6.73 -3.20
N ARG A 49 3.74 -7.69 -3.87
CA ARG A 49 4.23 -8.92 -3.23
C ARG A 49 5.22 -8.65 -2.10
N ILE A 50 6.17 -7.74 -2.31
CA ILE A 50 7.14 -7.35 -1.28
C ILE A 50 6.41 -6.79 -0.05
N ILE A 51 5.49 -5.84 -0.25
CA ILE A 51 4.73 -5.27 0.87
C ILE A 51 3.87 -6.32 1.56
N GLY A 52 3.22 -7.21 0.81
CA GLY A 52 2.39 -8.28 1.38
C GLY A 52 3.18 -9.21 2.29
N PHE A 53 4.42 -9.52 1.91
CA PHE A 53 5.34 -10.28 2.75
C PHE A 53 5.68 -9.50 4.03
N LEU A 54 5.99 -8.21 3.93
CA LEU A 54 6.40 -7.39 5.07
C LEU A 54 5.28 -7.12 6.09
N ILE A 55 4.03 -6.90 5.63
CA ILE A 55 2.93 -6.49 6.50
C ILE A 55 2.02 -7.66 6.92
N GLY A 56 2.11 -8.79 6.22
CA GLY A 56 1.30 -9.97 6.46
C GLY A 56 -0.14 -9.84 5.93
N PRO A 57 -0.93 -10.94 5.99
CA PRO A 57 -2.22 -11.01 5.33
C PRO A 57 -3.27 -10.12 5.99
N ASP A 58 -3.17 -9.86 7.30
CA ASP A 58 -4.21 -9.19 8.10
C ASP A 58 -4.28 -7.65 7.96
N LEU A 59 -3.33 -7.07 7.24
CA LEU A 59 -3.20 -5.64 7.06
C LEU A 59 -3.49 -5.21 5.62
N VAL A 60 -3.85 -3.93 5.47
CA VAL A 60 -4.06 -3.24 4.19
C VAL A 60 -2.99 -2.17 4.06
N ALA A 61 -2.19 -2.21 3.00
CA ALA A 61 -1.30 -1.10 2.68
C ALA A 61 -2.12 0.14 2.29
N CYS A 62 -1.82 1.30 2.87
CA CYS A 62 -2.53 2.55 2.59
C CYS A 62 -1.56 3.74 2.50
N GLY A 63 -2.08 4.93 2.21
CA GLY A 63 -1.27 6.16 2.14
C GLY A 63 -0.06 6.04 1.21
N HIS A 64 1.12 6.40 1.72
CA HIS A 64 2.38 6.35 0.97
C HIS A 64 2.82 4.93 0.60
N THR A 65 2.49 3.92 1.40
CA THR A 65 2.77 2.51 1.05
C THR A 65 2.00 2.10 -0.21
N ALA A 66 0.69 2.39 -0.24
CA ALA A 66 -0.13 2.09 -1.42
C ALA A 66 0.30 2.93 -2.64
N LEU A 67 0.65 4.21 -2.43
CA LEU A 67 1.19 5.07 -3.48
C LEU A 67 2.44 4.46 -4.11
N TRP A 68 3.39 4.00 -3.29
CA TRP A 68 4.61 3.37 -3.78
C TRP A 68 4.32 2.08 -4.55
N ILE A 69 3.38 1.25 -4.09
CA ILE A 69 2.96 0.06 -4.85
C ILE A 69 2.46 0.45 -6.24
N TYR A 70 1.56 1.43 -6.34
CA TYR A 70 1.00 1.84 -7.64
C TYR A 70 2.01 2.51 -8.56
N THR A 71 2.86 3.39 -8.01
CA THR A 71 3.62 4.36 -8.82
C THR A 71 5.13 4.13 -8.81
N GLY A 72 5.65 3.38 -7.83
CA GLY A 72 7.08 3.27 -7.56
C GLY A 72 7.69 4.53 -6.93
N ILE A 73 6.92 5.60 -6.69
CA ILE A 73 7.44 6.84 -6.09
C ILE A 73 7.79 6.58 -4.62
N TYR A 74 9.05 6.82 -4.30
CA TYR A 74 9.58 6.74 -2.96
C TYR A 74 9.31 8.03 -2.19
N THR A 75 8.89 7.92 -0.92
CA THR A 75 8.81 9.04 0.02
C THR A 75 9.73 8.77 1.20
N PRO A 76 10.32 9.81 1.84
CA PRO A 76 11.16 9.62 3.03
C PRO A 76 10.46 8.81 4.13
N ASP A 77 9.17 9.06 4.35
CA ASP A 77 8.34 8.34 5.32
C ASP A 77 8.28 6.83 5.07
N LEU A 78 8.38 6.40 3.81
CA LEU A 78 8.37 4.98 3.45
C LEU A 78 9.62 4.25 3.96
N GLY A 79 10.75 4.95 4.05
CA GLY A 79 11.98 4.38 4.60
C GLY A 79 11.90 4.14 6.10
N VAL A 80 11.12 4.94 6.81
CA VAL A 80 10.95 4.86 8.27
C VAL A 80 9.85 3.87 8.63
N ALA A 81 8.68 4.02 8.01
CA ALA A 81 7.47 3.32 8.43
C ALA A 81 6.56 2.95 7.25
N LEU A 82 5.91 1.80 7.35
CA LEU A 82 4.86 1.38 6.42
C LEU A 82 3.51 1.87 6.94
N ALA A 83 2.83 2.72 6.17
CA ALA A 83 1.42 3.04 6.42
C ALA A 83 0.55 1.84 6.06
N VAL A 84 -0.17 1.35 7.07
CA VAL A 84 -1.11 0.25 6.92
C VAL A 84 -2.34 0.49 7.79
N ALA A 85 -3.39 -0.27 7.54
CA ALA A 85 -4.56 -0.29 8.40
C ALA A 85 -5.13 -1.70 8.53
N LYS A 86 -5.84 -1.95 9.63
CA LYS A 86 -6.48 -3.24 9.86
C LYS A 86 -7.69 -3.39 8.95
N VAL A 87 -7.86 -4.56 8.35
CA VAL A 87 -9.11 -4.89 7.70
C VAL A 87 -10.21 -4.97 8.76
N PRO A 88 -11.35 -4.26 8.58
CA PRO A 88 -12.52 -4.52 9.41
C PRO A 88 -12.84 -6.00 9.26
N ARG A 89 -12.79 -6.77 10.36
CA ARG A 89 -13.26 -8.17 10.33
C ARG A 89 -14.66 -8.13 9.76
N GLN A 90 -14.82 -8.70 8.57
CA GLN A 90 -16.15 -8.90 8.03
C GLN A 90 -16.85 -9.78 9.08
N PRO A 91 -17.99 -9.37 9.63
CA PRO A 91 -18.73 -10.25 10.53
C PRO A 91 -18.91 -11.55 9.74
N ALA A 92 -18.44 -12.67 10.32
CA ALA A 92 -18.58 -13.99 9.71
C ALA A 92 -20.00 -14.06 9.13
N SER A 93 -20.10 -14.29 7.82
CA SER A 93 -21.43 -14.39 7.20
C SER A 93 -22.19 -15.42 8.01
N LYS A 94 -23.44 -15.12 8.41
CA LYS A 94 -24.25 -16.07 9.20
C LYS A 94 -24.43 -17.43 8.52
N ASP A 95 -24.09 -17.52 7.24
CA ASP A 95 -24.12 -18.71 6.42
C ASP A 95 -22.76 -19.45 6.34
N GLU A 96 -21.76 -19.08 7.16
CA GLU A 96 -20.52 -19.85 7.26
C GLU A 96 -20.86 -21.20 7.92
N PRO A 97 -20.79 -22.32 7.20
CA PRO A 97 -21.16 -23.62 7.76
C PRO A 97 -20.26 -23.89 8.96
N THR A 98 -20.89 -24.04 10.13
CA THR A 98 -20.23 -24.41 11.39
C THR A 98 -19.29 -25.58 11.09
N ALA A 99 -18.00 -25.40 11.36
CA ALA A 99 -16.92 -26.33 11.03
C ALA A 99 -17.07 -27.68 11.78
N GLY A 100 -18.06 -28.47 11.38
CA GLY A 100 -18.41 -29.76 11.97
C GLY A 100 -17.76 -30.95 11.26
N ASP A 101 -17.43 -30.85 9.96
CA ASP A 101 -16.95 -32.01 9.18
C ASP A 101 -15.93 -31.61 8.11
N LYS A 102 -14.74 -31.13 8.49
CA LYS A 102 -13.58 -31.15 7.59
C LYS A 102 -12.59 -32.20 8.09
N PRO A 103 -12.34 -33.29 7.34
CA PRO A 103 -11.33 -34.26 7.73
C PRO A 103 -9.98 -33.56 7.85
N ALA A 104 -9.27 -33.85 8.94
CA ALA A 104 -7.96 -33.29 9.22
C ALA A 104 -6.96 -33.71 8.13
N ILE A 105 -6.75 -32.86 7.13
CA ILE A 105 -5.69 -33.02 6.14
C ILE A 105 -4.38 -32.76 6.89
N ARG A 106 -3.67 -33.83 7.28
CA ARG A 106 -2.31 -33.73 7.79
C ARG A 106 -1.42 -33.18 6.66
N PRO A 107 -0.69 -32.06 6.87
CA PRO A 107 0.27 -31.61 5.88
C PRO A 107 1.34 -32.69 5.67
N PRO A 108 1.85 -32.86 4.44
CA PRO A 108 2.89 -33.84 4.13
C PRO A 108 4.15 -33.51 4.94
N SER A 109 4.51 -34.44 5.82
CA SER A 109 5.76 -34.42 6.58
C SER A 109 6.89 -34.76 5.60
N GLY A 110 7.82 -33.85 5.29
CA GLY A 110 9.07 -34.28 4.61
C GLY A 110 9.75 -33.37 3.58
N ALA A 111 9.48 -32.07 3.53
CA ALA A 111 10.39 -31.14 2.84
C ALA A 111 10.87 -30.10 3.84
N GLY A 112 12.16 -30.14 4.20
CA GLY A 112 12.78 -29.14 5.05
C GLY A 112 12.58 -27.76 4.44
N ILE A 113 11.63 -27.00 4.98
CA ILE A 113 11.48 -25.59 4.67
C ILE A 113 12.77 -24.97 5.21
N PRO A 114 13.58 -24.32 4.37
CA PRO A 114 14.80 -23.65 4.86
C PRO A 114 14.39 -22.69 5.97
N ASP A 115 15.17 -22.64 7.04
CA ASP A 115 14.91 -21.82 8.22
C ASP A 115 14.67 -20.37 7.80
N ILE A 116 13.39 -20.01 7.63
CA ILE A 116 12.98 -18.64 7.45
C ILE A 116 13.30 -17.98 8.80
N PRO A 117 14.15 -16.95 8.86
CA PRO A 117 14.46 -16.28 10.11
C PRO A 117 13.15 -15.96 10.84
N ARG A 118 13.05 -16.38 12.11
CA ARG A 118 11.84 -16.20 12.90
C ARG A 118 11.45 -14.73 12.86
N ALA A 119 10.18 -14.45 12.57
CA ALA A 119 9.63 -13.10 12.41
C ALA A 119 9.96 -12.16 13.60
N ASP A 120 10.29 -12.74 14.75
CA ASP A 120 10.62 -12.07 16.00
C ASP A 120 12.04 -11.46 16.01
N THR A 121 12.92 -11.89 15.10
CA THR A 121 14.33 -11.43 15.03
C THR A 121 14.58 -10.28 14.05
N VAL A 122 13.58 -9.92 13.27
CA VAL A 122 13.70 -8.83 12.32
C VAL A 122 13.14 -7.55 12.93
N PRO A 123 13.84 -6.39 12.85
CA PRO A 123 13.25 -5.09 13.16
C PRO A 123 11.89 -4.97 12.47
N ARG A 124 10.84 -5.06 13.28
CA ARG A 124 9.48 -4.95 12.80
C ARG A 124 9.37 -3.56 12.21
N ALA A 125 9.08 -3.50 10.90
CA ALA A 125 8.84 -2.22 10.25
C ALA A 125 7.91 -1.40 11.12
N GLU A 126 8.24 -0.13 11.37
CA GLU A 126 7.36 0.71 12.14
C GLU A 126 6.04 0.79 11.37
N ILE A 127 4.99 0.20 11.95
CA ILE A 127 3.70 0.06 11.31
C ILE A 127 2.85 1.22 11.81
N LEU A 128 2.65 2.21 10.93
CA LEU A 128 1.75 3.33 11.21
C LEU A 128 0.31 2.90 10.91
N LEU A 129 -0.40 2.50 11.98
CA LEU A 129 -1.79 2.11 11.91
C LEU A 129 -2.70 3.32 11.68
N GLN A 130 -3.18 3.49 10.45
CA GLN A 130 -4.18 4.51 10.15
C GLN A 130 -5.56 4.11 10.67
N ARG A 131 -6.15 4.96 11.53
CA ARG A 131 -7.51 4.78 12.08
C ARG A 131 -8.61 5.26 11.11
N SER A 132 -8.50 4.89 9.84
CA SER A 132 -9.52 5.21 8.83
C SER A 132 -10.53 4.08 8.73
N ARG A 133 -11.83 4.41 8.78
CA ARG A 133 -12.88 3.46 8.37
C ARG A 133 -12.70 3.18 6.89
N MET A 134 -12.31 1.95 6.56
CA MET A 134 -12.26 1.45 5.18
C MET A 134 -13.50 0.63 4.89
N HIS A 135 -14.15 0.92 3.77
CA HIS A 135 -15.18 0.03 3.24
C HIS A 135 -14.53 -1.08 2.41
N HIS A 136 -15.21 -2.22 2.24
CA HIS A 136 -14.68 -3.32 1.42
C HIS A 136 -14.31 -2.86 0.00
N ARG A 137 -15.14 -2.00 -0.60
CA ARG A 137 -14.88 -1.36 -1.91
C ARG A 137 -13.69 -0.38 -1.95
N ASP A 138 -13.12 0.00 -0.79
CA ASP A 138 -11.87 0.77 -0.73
C ASP A 138 -10.64 -0.15 -0.81
N ILE A 139 -10.81 -1.46 -0.73
CA ILE A 139 -9.72 -2.43 -0.63
C ILE A 139 -9.58 -3.13 -1.98
N HIS A 140 -8.40 -3.02 -2.58
CA HIS A 140 -7.98 -3.79 -3.73
C HIS A 140 -7.10 -4.96 -3.29
N GLN A 141 -7.19 -6.06 -4.03
CA GLN A 141 -6.35 -7.24 -3.85
C GLN A 141 -5.41 -7.35 -5.06
N LEU A 142 -4.10 -7.35 -4.81
CA LEU A 142 -3.07 -7.61 -5.82
C LEU A 142 -2.25 -8.82 -5.39
N GLY A 143 -2.54 -9.98 -6.00
CA GLY A 143 -1.98 -11.26 -5.55
C GLY A 143 -2.46 -11.57 -4.12
N PHE A 144 -1.53 -11.69 -3.17
CA PHE A 144 -1.83 -11.93 -1.75
C PHE A 144 -1.89 -10.65 -0.90
N THR A 145 -1.65 -9.49 -1.52
CA THR A 145 -1.55 -8.21 -0.80
C THR A 145 -2.85 -7.42 -0.89
N ARG A 146 -3.33 -6.97 0.27
CA ARG A 146 -4.44 -6.01 0.38
C ARG A 146 -3.88 -4.60 0.44
N LEU A 147 -4.48 -3.68 -0.32
CA LEU A 147 -4.11 -2.27 -0.33
C LEU A 147 -5.34 -1.40 -0.61
N THR A 148 -5.27 -0.11 -0.31
CA THR A 148 -6.35 0.81 -0.69
C THR A 148 -6.44 0.98 -2.21
N SER A 149 -7.65 1.21 -2.72
CA SER A 149 -7.87 1.53 -4.14
C SER A 149 -7.12 2.82 -4.51
N PRO A 150 -6.73 3.03 -5.77
CA PRO A 150 -6.01 4.24 -6.17
C PRO A 150 -6.76 5.53 -5.82
N GLU A 151 -8.09 5.56 -5.96
CA GLU A 151 -8.95 6.68 -5.57
C GLU A 151 -8.85 6.92 -4.07
N ARG A 152 -8.93 5.85 -3.28
CA ARG A 152 -8.86 5.96 -1.83
C ARG A 152 -7.46 6.40 -1.38
N THR A 153 -6.40 5.87 -1.97
CA THR A 153 -5.02 6.29 -1.74
C THR A 153 -4.86 7.79 -2.00
N ALA A 154 -5.36 8.28 -3.14
CA ALA A 154 -5.32 9.71 -3.46
C ALA A 154 -6.04 10.56 -2.40
N LEU A 155 -7.22 10.13 -1.97
CA LEU A 155 -8.00 10.85 -0.95
C LEU A 155 -7.33 10.84 0.42
N ASP A 156 -6.72 9.72 0.81
CA ASP A 156 -5.98 9.63 2.07
C ASP A 156 -4.75 10.56 2.05
N LEU A 157 -4.01 10.63 0.93
CA LEU A 157 -2.86 11.52 0.78
C LEU A 157 -3.24 13.01 0.84
N ILE A 158 -4.34 13.40 0.18
CA ILE A 158 -4.86 14.77 0.23
C ILE A 158 -5.34 15.10 1.65
N ARG A 159 -6.05 14.18 2.29
CA ARG A 159 -6.60 14.37 3.65
C ARG A 159 -5.51 14.52 4.71
N LEU A 160 -4.40 13.80 4.57
CA LEU A 160 -3.28 13.88 5.49
C LEU A 160 -2.43 15.14 5.29
N GLU A 161 -2.78 16.00 4.31
CA GLU A 161 -2.09 17.26 4.01
C GLU A 161 -0.58 17.08 3.81
N GLN A 162 -0.23 15.93 3.23
CA GLN A 162 1.16 15.57 3.02
C GLN A 162 1.83 16.59 2.07
N PRO A 163 3.10 16.95 2.33
CA PRO A 163 3.91 17.67 1.37
C PRO A 163 3.83 16.96 0.02
N ASN A 164 3.65 17.72 -1.06
CA ASN A 164 3.54 17.17 -2.41
C ASN A 164 2.35 16.20 -2.67
N SER A 165 1.28 16.28 -1.89
CA SER A 165 0.04 15.51 -2.13
C SER A 165 -0.50 15.63 -3.56
N LEU A 166 -0.27 16.77 -4.22
CA LEU A 166 -0.65 17.01 -5.60
C LEU A 166 0.23 16.28 -6.61
N GLY A 167 1.55 16.26 -6.38
CA GLY A 167 2.46 15.46 -7.18
C GLY A 167 2.12 13.98 -7.09
N HIS A 168 1.73 13.50 -5.91
CA HIS A 168 1.26 12.13 -5.73
C HIS A 168 -0.05 11.84 -6.47
N LEU A 169 -1.01 12.77 -6.45
CA LEU A 169 -2.23 12.66 -7.25
C LEU A 169 -1.91 12.59 -8.75
N HIS A 170 -1.02 13.46 -9.25
CA HIS A 170 -0.59 13.44 -10.65
C HIS A 170 0.07 12.10 -11.02
N ALA A 171 0.87 11.53 -10.13
CA ALA A 171 1.48 10.24 -10.34
C ALA A 171 0.41 9.14 -10.48
N LEU A 172 -0.56 9.08 -9.56
CA LEU A 172 -1.65 8.12 -9.67
C LEU A 172 -2.44 8.30 -10.97
N ILE A 173 -2.67 9.54 -11.42
CA ILE A 173 -3.32 9.83 -12.71
C ILE A 173 -2.52 9.29 -13.89
N ARG A 174 -1.19 9.44 -13.89
CA ARG A 174 -0.31 8.83 -14.90
C ARG A 174 -0.39 7.30 -14.93
N HIS A 175 -0.77 6.70 -13.80
CA HIS A 175 -0.99 5.25 -13.67
C HIS A 175 -2.46 4.83 -13.90
N GLY A 176 -3.27 5.68 -14.53
CA GLY A 176 -4.60 5.33 -15.01
C GLY A 176 -5.75 5.76 -14.11
N LEU A 177 -5.49 6.35 -12.95
CA LEU A 177 -6.54 6.94 -12.11
C LEU A 177 -7.17 8.13 -12.84
N THR A 178 -8.50 8.15 -13.00
CA THR A 178 -9.15 9.34 -13.55
C THR A 178 -9.61 10.28 -12.45
N TYR A 179 -9.68 11.56 -12.78
CA TYR A 179 -10.22 12.57 -11.87
C TYR A 179 -11.69 12.32 -11.53
N SER A 180 -12.47 11.78 -12.47
CA SER A 180 -13.86 11.36 -12.26
C SER A 180 -13.97 10.27 -11.20
N ASP A 181 -13.03 9.32 -11.16
CA ASP A 181 -13.03 8.23 -10.17
C ASP A 181 -12.78 8.80 -8.78
N VAL A 182 -11.78 9.68 -8.65
CA VAL A 182 -11.48 10.36 -7.39
C VAL A 182 -12.70 11.14 -6.90
N LEU A 183 -13.34 11.96 -7.75
CA LEU A 183 -14.54 12.71 -7.37
C LEU A 183 -15.73 11.81 -7.03
N GLY A 184 -15.95 10.76 -7.81
CA GLY A 184 -17.02 9.77 -7.58
C GLY A 184 -16.84 9.09 -6.23
N ARG A 185 -15.61 8.66 -5.93
CA ARG A 185 -15.24 8.08 -4.63
C ARG A 185 -15.44 9.08 -3.50
N ALA A 186 -14.96 10.31 -3.68
CA ALA A 186 -15.02 11.37 -2.72
C ALA A 186 -16.48 11.70 -2.32
N ARG A 187 -17.42 11.72 -3.28
CA ARG A 187 -18.86 11.90 -3.00
C ARG A 187 -19.45 10.82 -2.10
N ASN A 188 -18.95 9.60 -2.21
CA ASN A 188 -19.43 8.43 -1.48
C ASN A 188 -18.81 8.29 -0.08
N LEU A 189 -17.85 9.15 0.26
CA LEU A 189 -17.21 9.21 1.57
C LEU A 189 -17.83 10.36 2.36
N HIS A 190 -18.65 10.03 3.37
CA HIS A 190 -19.18 10.99 4.35
C HIS A 190 -18.07 11.46 5.31
N VAL A 191 -17.03 12.11 4.80
CA VAL A 191 -15.84 12.47 5.58
C VAL A 191 -15.69 13.99 5.65
N SER A 192 -15.62 14.48 6.89
CA SER A 192 -15.08 15.80 7.23
C SER A 192 -13.68 15.94 6.60
N GLY A 193 -13.56 16.79 5.58
CA GLY A 193 -12.39 16.88 4.69
C GLY A 193 -12.78 16.99 3.21
N MET A 194 -13.97 16.52 2.85
CA MET A 194 -14.48 16.57 1.48
C MET A 194 -14.62 17.98 0.91
N ARG A 195 -14.95 18.97 1.74
CA ARG A 195 -15.00 20.38 1.30
C ARG A 195 -13.61 20.84 0.86
N LYS A 196 -12.58 20.57 1.68
CA LYS A 196 -11.18 20.91 1.38
C LYS A 196 -10.66 20.15 0.17
N THR A 197 -10.90 18.84 0.09
CA THR A 197 -10.53 18.03 -1.09
C THR A 197 -11.20 18.56 -2.35
N ARG A 198 -12.49 18.91 -2.31
CA ARG A 198 -13.18 19.51 -3.47
C ARG A 198 -12.62 20.88 -3.83
N THR A 199 -12.32 21.72 -2.85
CA THR A 199 -11.70 23.03 -3.09
C THR A 199 -10.34 22.86 -3.76
N LEU A 200 -9.46 22.04 -3.21
CA LEU A 200 -8.14 21.75 -3.78
C LEU A 200 -8.26 21.16 -5.19
N LEU A 201 -9.12 20.17 -5.38
CA LEU A 201 -9.34 19.56 -6.68
C LEU A 201 -9.96 20.55 -7.68
N LYS A 202 -10.67 21.59 -7.24
CA LYS A 202 -11.21 22.68 -8.07
C LYS A 202 -10.16 23.70 -8.48
N GLU A 203 -9.30 24.09 -7.55
CA GLU A 203 -8.21 25.02 -7.80
C GLU A 203 -7.19 24.46 -8.78
N LEU A 204 -6.92 23.16 -8.70
CA LEU A 204 -5.84 22.54 -9.47
C LEU A 204 -6.23 22.13 -10.89
N PHE A 205 -7.51 21.85 -11.12
CA PHE A 205 -7.96 21.34 -12.42
C PHE A 205 -9.27 21.99 -12.87
N PRO A 206 -9.31 23.33 -13.00
CA PRO A 206 -10.54 24.02 -13.38
C PRO A 206 -11.09 23.50 -14.72
N GLU A 207 -10.21 23.21 -15.69
CA GLU A 207 -10.62 22.76 -17.02
C GLU A 207 -11.05 21.29 -17.06
N SER A 208 -10.40 20.40 -16.29
CA SER A 208 -10.81 18.99 -16.22
C SER A 208 -12.16 18.84 -15.55
N ILE A 209 -12.49 19.70 -14.58
CA ILE A 209 -13.82 19.73 -13.95
C ILE A 209 -14.86 20.23 -14.92
N LYS A 210 -14.61 21.34 -15.61
CA LYS A 210 -15.55 21.85 -16.64
C LYS A 210 -15.85 20.76 -17.68
N ARG A 211 -14.83 20.06 -18.16
CA ARG A 211 -15.01 18.92 -19.09
C ARG A 211 -15.78 17.76 -18.48
N ALA A 212 -15.47 17.37 -17.24
CA ALA A 212 -16.18 16.28 -16.56
C ALA A 212 -17.64 16.63 -16.22
N GLU A 213 -17.94 17.91 -15.95
CA GLU A 213 -19.30 18.43 -15.75
C GLU A 213 -20.07 18.49 -17.08
N GLN A 214 -19.42 18.91 -18.17
CA GLN A 214 -19.98 18.89 -19.53
C GLN A 214 -20.25 17.47 -20.04
N MET A 215 -19.42 16.49 -19.68
CA MET A 215 -19.63 15.08 -20.00
C MET A 215 -20.75 14.42 -19.18
N ARG A 216 -21.24 15.06 -18.11
CA ARG A 216 -22.44 14.63 -17.36
C ARG A 216 -23.71 15.27 -17.91
N LEU A 217 -23.93 15.17 -19.22
CA LEU A 217 -25.27 15.37 -19.78
C LEU A 217 -26.20 14.29 -19.22
N PRO A 218 -27.42 14.67 -18.79
CA PRO A 218 -28.39 13.75 -18.20
C PRO A 218 -28.86 12.74 -19.26
N TYR A 219 -28.75 11.45 -18.93
CA TYR A 219 -29.72 10.44 -19.36
C TYR A 219 -30.55 10.07 -18.13
#